data_AF-A0A1Q8ZCR1-F1
#
_entry.id   AF-A0A1Q8ZCR1-F1
#
_cell.length_a   1.000
_cell.length_b   1.000
_cell.length_c   1.000
_cell.angle_alpha   90.00
_cell.angle_beta   90.00
_cell.angle_gamma   90.00
#
_symmetry.space_group_name_H-M   'P 1'
#
loop_
_entity.id
_entity.type
_entity.pdbx_description
1 polymer ?
#
loop_
_entity_poly.entity_id
_entity_poly.type
_entity_poly.pdbx_seq_one_letter_code
_entity_poly.pdbx_strand_id
1 'polypeptide(L)'
;MLVDINSTEESAIPDLDITASRTDRLIAVRDAEWKGPRKELQLLMRNSRIDWQPIASISLLNRLPYYHIPLMPYFTDDGFFNVSNDCSIGARIVNVGHNFLEGDDRVTIFGSVKEEAFSLPTDAEEITGSEAHNWVLSTGSQVILPANPNRLQVTLINTSRNYDAYLAYGGVAERGKGITLVRGGGTYEINLTNLYRGSIAAVADGPATLTGLEGF
;
A
#
# COMPACT_ATOMS: atom_id res chain seq x y z
N MET A 1 -8.65 0.93 -25.36
CA MET A 1 -7.99 1.79 -26.37
C MET A 1 -8.97 2.06 -27.50
N LEU A 2 -9.03 3.30 -28.01
CA LEU A 2 -9.77 3.67 -29.22
C LEU A 2 -8.77 3.85 -30.36
N VAL A 3 -9.10 3.32 -31.54
CA VAL A 3 -8.25 3.35 -32.73
C VAL A 3 -9.07 3.87 -33.92
N ASP A 4 -8.53 4.89 -34.57
CA ASP A 4 -9.03 5.52 -35.78
C ASP A 4 -7.82 5.80 -36.68
N ILE A 5 -7.68 5.06 -37.78
CA ILE A 5 -6.53 5.13 -38.67
C ILE A 5 -7.06 5.39 -40.07
N ASN A 6 -6.61 6.48 -40.68
CA ASN A 6 -7.05 6.94 -42.00
C ASN A 6 -5.88 7.06 -42.99
N SER A 7 -4.63 7.03 -42.52
CA SER A 7 -3.43 7.20 -43.34
C SER A 7 -2.99 5.96 -44.13
N THR A 8 -3.62 4.81 -43.92
CA THR A 8 -3.33 3.55 -44.64
C THR A 8 -4.54 3.08 -45.43
N GLU A 9 -4.30 2.25 -46.44
CA GLU A 9 -5.38 1.57 -47.16
C GLU A 9 -6.30 0.80 -46.20
N GLU A 10 -7.60 0.76 -46.53
CA GLU A 10 -8.60 0.07 -45.74
C GLU A 10 -8.27 -1.43 -45.67
N SER A 11 -8.38 -2.00 -44.47
CA SER A 11 -8.09 -3.42 -44.25
C SER A 11 -9.11 -4.30 -44.97
N ALA A 12 -8.62 -5.20 -45.83
CA ALA A 12 -9.48 -6.16 -46.51
C ALA A 12 -10.21 -7.05 -45.49
N ILE A 13 -11.51 -7.23 -45.70
CA ILE A 13 -12.31 -8.18 -44.93
C ILE A 13 -11.85 -9.59 -45.33
N PRO A 14 -11.39 -10.44 -44.39
CA PRO A 14 -10.96 -11.79 -44.73
C PRO A 14 -12.14 -12.57 -45.32
N ASP A 15 -11.91 -13.23 -46.45
CA ASP A 15 -12.88 -14.15 -47.02
C ASP A 15 -12.93 -15.42 -46.16
N LEU A 16 -14.05 -15.60 -45.45
CA LEU A 16 -14.27 -16.73 -44.57
C LEU A 16 -15.26 -17.68 -45.22
N ASP A 17 -14.76 -18.46 -46.18
CA ASP A 17 -15.57 -19.51 -46.80
C ASP A 17 -16.09 -20.50 -45.73
N ILE A 18 -17.38 -20.75 -45.76
CA ILE A 18 -18.07 -21.70 -44.89
C ILE A 18 -17.64 -23.15 -45.13
N THR A 19 -17.05 -23.45 -46.30
CA THR A 19 -16.51 -24.77 -46.62
C THR A 19 -15.05 -24.95 -46.17
N ALA A 20 -14.33 -23.85 -45.89
CA ALA A 20 -12.95 -23.89 -45.44
C ALA A 20 -12.82 -24.47 -44.02
N SER A 21 -11.68 -25.12 -43.74
CA SER A 21 -11.40 -25.66 -42.41
C SER A 21 -11.25 -24.54 -41.38
N ARG A 22 -11.43 -24.89 -40.08
CA ARG A 22 -11.22 -23.92 -38.99
C ARG A 22 -9.80 -23.32 -39.03
N THR A 23 -8.80 -24.13 -39.37
CA THR A 23 -7.40 -23.71 -39.47
C THR A 23 -7.21 -22.68 -40.58
N ASP A 24 -7.81 -22.92 -41.75
CA ASP A 24 -7.68 -22.01 -42.90
C ASP A 24 -8.35 -20.66 -42.61
N ARG A 25 -9.50 -20.67 -41.92
CA ARG A 25 -10.16 -19.43 -41.47
C ARG A 25 -9.30 -18.65 -40.48
N LEU A 26 -8.66 -19.33 -39.53
CA LEU A 26 -7.73 -18.68 -38.58
C LEU A 26 -6.52 -18.08 -39.30
N ILE A 27 -6.00 -18.77 -40.31
CA ILE A 27 -4.90 -18.26 -41.15
C ILE A 27 -5.35 -17.02 -41.94
N ALA A 28 -6.54 -17.04 -42.53
CA ALA A 28 -7.09 -15.91 -43.28
C ALA A 28 -7.26 -14.66 -42.38
N VAL A 29 -7.79 -14.83 -41.16
CA VAL A 29 -7.92 -13.73 -40.18
C VAL A 29 -6.54 -13.21 -39.77
N ARG A 30 -5.60 -14.10 -39.41
CA ARG A 30 -4.25 -13.71 -39.03
C ARG A 30 -3.55 -12.95 -40.17
N ASP A 31 -3.67 -13.44 -41.40
CA ASP A 31 -3.02 -12.84 -42.56
C ASP A 31 -3.63 -11.48 -42.89
N ALA A 32 -4.96 -11.32 -42.79
CA ALA A 32 -5.61 -10.02 -42.90
C ALA A 32 -5.12 -9.02 -41.84
N GLU A 33 -4.82 -9.50 -40.63
CA GLU A 33 -4.38 -8.65 -39.52
C GLU A 33 -2.87 -8.33 -39.52
N TRP A 34 -2.02 -9.26 -39.97
CA TRP A 34 -0.56 -9.17 -39.85
C TRP A 34 0.20 -9.10 -41.18
N LYS A 35 -0.44 -9.29 -42.32
CA LYS A 35 0.18 -9.11 -43.65
C LYS A 35 -0.36 -7.91 -44.41
N GLY A 36 -1.50 -7.36 -44.01
CA GLY A 36 -2.08 -6.17 -44.61
C GLY A 36 -1.45 -4.85 -44.15
N PRO A 37 -1.79 -3.73 -44.82
CA PRO A 37 -1.43 -2.38 -44.40
C PRO A 37 -1.90 -2.11 -42.97
N ARG A 38 -0.95 -1.85 -42.07
CA ARG A 38 -1.22 -1.60 -40.64
C ARG A 38 -0.20 -0.64 -40.03
N LYS A 39 -0.58 0.02 -38.95
CA LYS A 39 0.37 0.56 -37.98
C LYS A 39 0.53 -0.46 -36.84
N GLU A 40 1.64 -0.40 -36.10
CA GLU A 40 1.82 -1.27 -34.94
C GLU A 40 2.02 -0.44 -33.68
N LEU A 41 1.24 -0.76 -32.64
CA LEU A 41 1.46 -0.29 -31.28
C LEU A 41 2.14 -1.39 -30.48
N GLN A 42 3.27 -1.07 -29.86
CA GLN A 42 3.91 -1.95 -28.88
C GLN A 42 3.66 -1.44 -27.48
N LEU A 43 3.21 -2.34 -26.62
CA LEU A 43 3.16 -2.13 -25.18
C LEU A 43 4.50 -2.55 -24.58
N LEU A 44 5.02 -1.74 -23.68
CA LEU A 44 6.32 -1.96 -23.04
C LEU A 44 6.20 -1.90 -21.53
N MET A 45 7.13 -2.57 -20.85
CA MET A 45 7.31 -2.47 -19.42
C MET A 45 8.78 -2.31 -19.06
N ARG A 46 9.06 -1.57 -18.00
CA ARG A 46 10.37 -1.52 -17.36
C ARG A 46 10.24 -1.53 -15.85
N ASN A 47 11.34 -1.79 -15.15
CA ASN A 47 11.46 -1.57 -13.72
C ASN A 47 12.81 -0.93 -13.38
N SER A 48 13.17 -0.83 -12.10
CA SER A 48 14.44 -0.25 -11.67
C SER A 48 15.69 -0.99 -12.15
N ARG A 49 15.55 -2.25 -12.60
CA ARG A 49 16.66 -3.15 -12.96
C ARG A 49 16.71 -3.51 -14.43
N ILE A 50 15.58 -3.44 -15.13
CA ILE A 50 15.40 -3.90 -16.50
C ILE A 50 14.84 -2.72 -17.31
N ASP A 51 15.55 -2.37 -18.38
CA ASP A 51 15.10 -1.34 -19.32
C ASP A 51 13.88 -1.81 -20.13
N TRP A 52 13.23 -0.90 -20.86
CA TRP A 52 12.01 -1.14 -21.63
C TRP A 52 12.02 -2.44 -22.44
N GLN A 53 11.22 -3.40 -22.01
CA GLN A 53 10.95 -4.65 -22.72
C GLN A 53 9.58 -4.60 -23.40
N PRO A 54 9.45 -5.06 -24.65
CA PRO A 54 8.15 -5.23 -25.28
C PRO A 54 7.41 -6.40 -24.63
N ILE A 55 6.14 -6.20 -24.30
CA ILE A 55 5.26 -7.23 -23.74
C ILE A 55 4.21 -7.71 -24.73
N ALA A 56 3.76 -6.83 -25.63
CA ALA A 56 2.75 -7.14 -26.63
C ALA A 56 2.84 -6.19 -27.82
N SER A 57 2.46 -6.70 -28.99
CA SER A 57 2.26 -5.93 -30.22
C SER A 57 0.79 -5.99 -30.61
N ILE A 58 0.27 -4.84 -31.03
CA ILE A 58 -1.12 -4.66 -31.43
C ILE A 58 -1.13 -4.09 -32.85
N SER A 59 -1.81 -4.80 -33.76
CA SER A 59 -2.06 -4.33 -35.12
C SER A 59 -3.15 -3.26 -35.11
N LEU A 60 -2.82 -2.09 -35.65
CA LEU A 60 -3.73 -0.97 -35.83
C LEU A 60 -4.09 -0.87 -37.31
N LEU A 61 -5.28 -1.35 -37.63
CA LEU A 61 -5.81 -1.39 -38.99
C LEU A 61 -6.72 -0.19 -39.25
N ASN A 62 -6.74 0.29 -40.50
CA ASN A 62 -7.81 1.17 -40.97
C ASN A 62 -9.09 0.34 -41.12
N ARG A 63 -10.04 0.56 -40.19
CA ARG A 63 -11.35 -0.08 -40.14
C ARG A 63 -12.39 0.96 -39.75
N LEU A 64 -13.30 1.28 -40.67
CA LEU A 64 -14.40 2.21 -40.43
C LEU A 64 -15.53 1.55 -39.60
N PRO A 65 -16.23 2.31 -38.73
CA PRO A 65 -16.06 3.74 -38.46
C PRO A 65 -14.89 4.08 -37.49
N TYR A 66 -14.66 3.26 -36.47
CA TYR A 66 -13.51 3.24 -35.56
C TYR A 66 -13.76 2.05 -34.61
N TYR A 67 -12.76 1.62 -33.84
CA TYR A 67 -12.94 0.46 -32.96
C TYR A 67 -12.19 0.56 -31.64
N HIS A 68 -12.60 -0.30 -30.72
CA HIS A 68 -12.02 -0.42 -29.40
C HIS A 68 -11.25 -1.72 -29.25
N ILE A 69 -10.03 -1.63 -28.71
CA ILE A 69 -9.24 -2.78 -28.31
C ILE A 69 -9.12 -2.78 -26.78
N PRO A 70 -9.56 -3.87 -26.10
CA PRO A 70 -9.31 -4.04 -24.67
C PRO A 70 -7.81 -4.31 -24.46
N LEU A 71 -7.16 -3.53 -23.59
CA LEU A 71 -5.72 -3.67 -23.36
C LEU A 71 -5.40 -4.67 -22.24
N MET A 72 -6.31 -4.91 -21.29
CA MET A 72 -6.06 -5.80 -20.14
C MET A 72 -5.60 -7.21 -20.54
N PRO A 73 -6.19 -7.86 -21.57
CA PRO A 73 -5.75 -9.19 -22.01
C PRO A 73 -4.30 -9.27 -22.50
N TYR A 74 -3.66 -8.14 -22.82
CA TYR A 74 -2.24 -8.10 -23.19
C TYR A 74 -1.30 -8.04 -21.98
N PHE A 75 -1.83 -7.77 -20.78
CA PHE A 75 -1.07 -7.70 -19.54
C PHE A 75 -1.35 -8.89 -18.62
N THR A 76 -2.60 -9.35 -18.57
CA THR A 76 -3.07 -10.35 -17.60
C THR A 76 -4.38 -11.00 -18.07
N ASP A 77 -4.64 -12.22 -17.61
CA ASP A 77 -5.94 -12.91 -17.78
C ASP A 77 -6.92 -12.60 -16.63
N ASP A 78 -6.49 -11.84 -15.61
CA ASP A 78 -7.30 -11.45 -14.46
C ASP A 78 -8.02 -10.09 -14.69
N GLY A 79 -8.90 -9.70 -13.76
CA GLY A 79 -9.61 -8.42 -13.79
C GLY A 79 -8.73 -7.20 -13.50
N PHE A 80 -7.51 -7.39 -13.00
CA PHE A 80 -6.56 -6.33 -12.69
C PHE A 80 -5.12 -6.77 -12.98
N PHE A 81 -4.27 -5.78 -13.29
CA PHE A 81 -2.84 -5.98 -13.49
C PHE A 81 -2.05 -5.31 -12.36
N ASN A 82 -1.49 -6.12 -11.47
CA ASN A 82 -0.69 -5.62 -10.35
C ASN A 82 0.76 -5.42 -10.78
N VAL A 83 1.31 -4.27 -10.43
CA VAL A 83 2.71 -3.90 -10.70
C VAL A 83 3.37 -3.39 -9.44
N SER A 84 4.70 -3.53 -9.35
CA SER A 84 5.50 -2.95 -8.27
C SER A 84 5.61 -1.42 -8.40
N ASN A 85 5.94 -0.74 -7.31
CA ASN A 85 6.06 0.73 -7.27
C ASN A 85 7.16 1.28 -8.20
N ASP A 86 8.13 0.45 -8.59
CA ASP A 86 9.21 0.83 -9.50
C ASP A 86 8.93 0.45 -10.96
N CYS A 87 7.74 -0.08 -11.26
CA CYS A 87 7.36 -0.47 -12.61
C CYS A 87 6.79 0.72 -13.40
N SER A 88 7.13 0.80 -14.70
CA SER A 88 6.51 1.73 -15.63
C SER A 88 5.95 0.99 -16.84
N ILE A 89 4.74 1.36 -17.27
CA ILE A 89 4.12 0.89 -18.50
C ILE A 89 4.33 1.96 -19.58
N GLY A 90 4.70 1.53 -20.78
CA GLY A 90 4.96 2.38 -21.94
C GLY A 90 4.18 1.90 -23.15
N ALA A 91 4.02 2.79 -24.11
CA ALA A 91 3.41 2.52 -25.39
C ALA A 91 4.23 3.23 -26.47
N ARG A 92 4.54 2.55 -27.57
CA ARG A 92 5.23 3.16 -28.72
C ARG A 92 4.65 2.69 -30.04
N ILE A 93 4.59 3.58 -31.02
CA ILE A 93 4.27 3.21 -32.39
C ILE A 93 5.56 2.73 -33.08
N VAL A 94 5.48 1.61 -33.77
CA VAL A 94 6.58 1.04 -34.54
C VAL A 94 6.22 1.05 -36.01
N ASN A 95 7.16 1.50 -36.84
CA ASN A 95 7.03 1.39 -38.29
C ASN A 95 7.35 -0.04 -38.72
N VAL A 96 6.33 -0.75 -39.19
CA VAL A 96 6.41 -2.14 -39.69
C VAL A 96 6.31 -2.22 -41.21
N GLY A 97 6.74 -1.17 -41.91
CA GLY A 97 6.72 -1.07 -43.37
C GLY A 97 5.59 -0.22 -43.94
N HIS A 98 4.84 0.49 -43.08
CA HIS A 98 3.66 1.27 -43.45
C HIS A 98 3.64 2.68 -42.83
N ASN A 99 4.81 3.24 -42.53
CA ASN A 99 5.01 4.56 -41.91
C ASN A 99 4.45 4.69 -40.49
N PHE A 100 4.67 5.84 -39.86
CA PHE A 100 4.14 6.18 -38.54
C PHE A 100 2.71 6.73 -38.65
N LEU A 101 2.11 7.15 -37.52
CA LEU A 101 0.83 7.85 -37.53
C LEU A 101 0.98 9.19 -38.27
N GLU A 102 0.04 9.48 -39.16
CA GLU A 102 0.06 10.68 -40.01
C GLU A 102 -1.34 11.27 -40.17
N GLY A 103 -1.42 12.57 -40.48
CA GLY A 103 -2.69 13.26 -40.76
C GLY A 103 -3.69 13.17 -39.61
N ASP A 104 -4.85 12.57 -39.89
CA ASP A 104 -5.98 12.42 -38.96
C ASP A 104 -5.98 11.07 -38.20
N ASP A 105 -4.86 10.34 -38.20
CA ASP A 105 -4.73 9.13 -37.38
C ASP A 105 -4.81 9.44 -35.89
N ARG A 106 -5.62 8.68 -35.16
CA ARG A 106 -5.82 8.83 -33.72
C ARG A 106 -5.81 7.49 -32.98
N VAL A 107 -4.88 7.38 -32.02
CA VAL A 107 -4.83 6.28 -31.05
C VAL A 107 -4.99 6.85 -29.66
N THR A 108 -6.06 6.48 -28.95
CA THR A 108 -6.33 6.97 -27.59
C THR A 108 -6.29 5.81 -26.60
N ILE A 109 -5.32 5.83 -25.69
CA ILE A 109 -5.21 4.89 -24.57
C ILE A 109 -5.84 5.54 -23.35
N PHE A 110 -6.73 4.82 -22.68
CA PHE A 110 -7.40 5.25 -21.47
C PHE A 110 -7.61 4.06 -20.54
N GLY A 111 -7.66 4.33 -19.24
CA GLY A 111 -7.83 3.34 -18.18
C GLY A 111 -7.85 4.00 -16.80
N SER A 112 -8.06 3.20 -15.76
CA SER A 112 -8.00 3.61 -14.37
C SER A 112 -6.85 2.91 -13.66
N VAL A 113 -6.12 3.66 -12.83
CA VAL A 113 -5.08 3.11 -11.94
C VAL A 113 -5.56 3.29 -10.50
N LYS A 114 -5.41 2.26 -9.69
CA LYS A 114 -5.66 2.31 -8.24
C LYS A 114 -4.34 2.05 -7.54
N GLU A 115 -3.87 3.01 -6.76
CA GLU A 115 -2.72 2.84 -5.88
C GLU A 115 -3.21 2.32 -4.54
N GLU A 116 -2.67 1.18 -4.10
CA GLU A 116 -2.94 0.64 -2.77
C GLU A 116 -1.75 1.00 -1.86
N ALA A 117 -1.87 2.12 -1.17
CA ALA A 117 -0.93 2.51 -0.14
C ALA A 117 -1.21 1.70 1.14
N PHE A 118 -0.35 0.73 1.45
CA PHE A 118 -0.29 0.16 2.79
C PHE A 118 0.54 1.07 3.68
N SER A 119 0.05 2.26 4.01
CA SER A 119 0.53 2.90 5.23
C SER A 119 -0.08 2.12 6.38
N LEU A 120 0.74 1.34 7.09
CA LEU A 120 0.42 1.08 8.49
C LEU A 120 0.22 2.47 9.11
N PRO A 121 -0.93 2.78 9.73
CA PRO A 121 -1.16 4.10 10.27
C PRO A 121 -0.14 4.32 11.39
N THR A 122 0.94 5.02 11.07
CA THR A 122 1.79 5.68 12.05
C THR A 122 1.16 7.04 12.35
N ASP A 123 -0.15 7.07 12.60
CA ASP A 123 -0.86 8.24 13.15
C ASP A 123 -0.63 8.36 14.67
N ALA A 124 0.30 7.57 15.20
CA ALA A 124 0.88 7.78 16.52
C ALA A 124 1.58 9.14 16.52
N GLU A 125 1.12 10.07 17.36
CA GLU A 125 1.89 11.30 17.65
C GLU A 125 3.32 10.89 18.06
N GLU A 126 4.32 11.52 17.43
CA GLU A 126 5.73 11.26 17.73
C GLU A 126 6.03 11.71 19.16
N ILE A 127 6.77 10.90 19.91
CA ILE A 127 7.29 11.30 21.23
C ILE A 127 8.36 12.35 21.00
N THR A 128 8.06 13.60 21.36
CA THR A 128 8.95 14.76 21.15
C THR A 128 9.82 15.04 22.36
N GLY A 129 9.42 14.56 23.53
CA GLY A 129 10.15 14.68 24.78
C GLY A 129 9.88 13.51 25.74
N SER A 130 10.76 13.35 26.72
CA SER A 130 10.52 12.40 27.82
C SER A 130 11.05 12.92 29.15
N GLU A 131 10.38 12.53 30.23
CA GLU A 131 10.75 12.85 31.60
C GLU A 131 10.91 11.57 32.43
N ALA A 132 12.04 11.45 33.11
CA ALA A 132 12.32 10.33 34.01
C ALA A 132 11.91 10.67 35.44
N HIS A 133 11.26 9.74 36.11
CA HIS A 133 10.75 9.91 37.46
C HIS A 133 11.26 8.82 38.41
N ASN A 134 11.41 9.20 39.68
CA ASN A 134 11.81 8.30 40.75
C ASN A 134 10.95 8.59 41.98
N TRP A 135 10.31 7.56 42.52
CA TRP A 135 9.44 7.65 43.69
C TRP A 135 9.84 6.64 44.76
N VAL A 136 9.67 7.06 46.01
CA VAL A 136 9.71 6.16 47.15
C VAL A 136 8.27 5.97 47.63
N LEU A 137 7.76 4.75 47.44
CA LEU A 137 6.44 4.35 47.89
C LEU A 137 6.46 3.96 49.36
N SER A 138 5.33 4.18 50.00
CA SER A 138 5.05 3.75 51.37
C SER A 138 3.75 2.95 51.40
N THR A 139 3.28 2.61 52.60
CA THR A 139 2.00 1.94 52.81
C THR A 139 0.78 2.85 52.62
N GLY A 140 0.99 4.16 52.48
CA GLY A 140 -0.03 5.13 52.10
C GLY A 140 -0.05 5.36 50.59
N SER A 141 -1.26 5.49 50.03
CA SER A 141 -1.43 5.88 48.62
C SER A 141 -0.89 7.27 48.37
N GLN A 142 -0.17 7.45 47.26
CA GLN A 142 0.28 8.74 46.78
C GLN A 142 0.12 8.84 45.26
N VAL A 143 -0.11 10.06 44.75
CA VAL A 143 -0.09 10.31 43.31
C VAL A 143 1.36 10.32 42.84
N ILE A 144 1.71 9.38 41.95
CA ILE A 144 3.06 9.29 41.37
C ILE A 144 3.16 10.06 40.06
N LEU A 145 2.09 10.06 39.27
CA LEU A 145 2.01 10.83 38.03
C LEU A 145 0.72 11.66 38.03
N PRO A 146 0.79 13.00 37.88
CA PRO A 146 -0.39 13.82 37.71
C PRO A 146 -1.08 13.52 36.36
N ALA A 147 -2.27 14.05 36.16
CA ALA A 147 -2.93 13.98 34.86
C ALA A 147 -2.13 14.83 33.84
N ASN A 148 -1.90 14.27 32.65
CA ASN A 148 -1.17 14.92 31.57
C ASN A 148 -1.91 14.70 30.24
N PRO A 149 -2.56 15.75 29.68
CA PRO A 149 -3.24 15.67 28.38
C PRO A 149 -2.33 15.31 27.21
N ASN A 150 -1.03 15.59 27.31
CA ASN A 150 -0.04 15.35 26.26
C ASN A 150 0.68 14.00 26.41
N ARG A 151 0.32 13.20 27.42
CA ARG A 151 0.94 11.88 27.60
C ARG A 151 0.67 11.00 26.38
N LEU A 152 1.75 10.43 25.85
CA LEU A 152 1.75 9.45 24.76
C LEU A 152 2.20 8.08 25.24
N GLN A 153 3.14 8.03 26.18
CA GLN A 153 3.65 6.78 26.75
C GLN A 153 4.04 6.96 28.22
N VAL A 154 3.90 5.90 29.02
CA VAL A 154 4.53 5.79 30.35
C VAL A 154 5.02 4.37 30.56
N THR A 155 6.25 4.21 31.03
CA THR A 155 6.74 2.94 31.57
C THR A 155 7.02 3.09 33.06
N LEU A 156 6.46 2.22 33.88
CA LEU A 156 6.65 2.18 35.34
C LEU A 156 7.32 0.86 35.74
N ILE A 157 8.35 0.92 36.57
CA ILE A 157 9.16 -0.23 36.97
C ILE A 157 9.33 -0.22 38.49
N ASN A 158 8.91 -1.29 39.16
CA ASN A 158 9.18 -1.52 40.58
C ASN A 158 10.60 -2.10 40.73
N THR A 159 11.54 -1.25 41.14
CA THR A 159 12.93 -1.63 41.38
C THR A 159 13.19 -2.12 42.81
N SER A 160 12.19 -2.05 43.69
CA SER A 160 12.28 -2.59 45.04
C SER A 160 12.50 -4.10 45.00
N ARG A 161 13.40 -4.62 45.83
CA ARG A 161 13.62 -6.07 45.95
C ARG A 161 12.68 -6.74 46.96
N ASN A 162 12.07 -5.95 47.83
CA ASN A 162 11.45 -6.47 49.05
C ASN A 162 9.93 -6.35 49.07
N TYR A 163 9.35 -5.41 48.32
CA TYR A 163 7.93 -5.09 48.41
C TYR A 163 7.30 -4.89 47.04
N ASP A 164 6.08 -5.40 46.91
CA ASP A 164 5.27 -5.22 45.72
C ASP A 164 4.61 -3.83 45.76
N ALA A 165 4.33 -3.29 44.58
CA ALA A 165 3.66 -2.00 44.40
C ALA A 165 2.34 -2.21 43.63
N TYR A 166 1.36 -1.36 43.89
CA TYR A 166 0.02 -1.43 43.34
C TYR A 166 -0.36 -0.07 42.77
N LEU A 167 -0.80 -0.05 41.51
CA LEU A 167 -1.20 1.17 40.82
C LEU A 167 -2.71 1.28 40.70
N ALA A 168 -3.21 2.51 40.75
CA ALA A 168 -4.60 2.85 40.50
C ALA A 168 -4.74 4.06 39.57
N TYR A 169 -5.73 4.01 38.69
CA TYR A 169 -6.10 5.11 37.81
C TYR A 169 -7.13 6.02 38.46
N GLY A 170 -6.82 7.32 38.50
CA GLY A 170 -7.81 8.38 38.81
C GLY A 170 -8.33 8.39 40.25
N GLY A 171 -7.82 7.52 41.12
CA GLY A 171 -8.29 7.34 42.48
C GLY A 171 -7.18 6.92 43.43
N VAL A 172 -7.57 6.56 44.65
CA VAL A 172 -6.65 6.10 45.70
C VAL A 172 -6.17 4.68 45.38
N ALA A 173 -4.87 4.45 45.49
CA ALA A 173 -4.30 3.11 45.35
C ALA A 173 -4.48 2.31 46.64
N GLU A 174 -4.93 1.07 46.52
CA GLU A 174 -5.14 0.16 47.65
C GLU A 174 -4.21 -1.05 47.54
N ARG A 175 -3.63 -1.48 48.68
CA ARG A 175 -2.75 -2.64 48.71
C ARG A 175 -3.51 -3.90 48.28
N GLY A 176 -2.88 -4.71 47.43
CA GLY A 176 -3.46 -5.95 46.92
C GLY A 176 -4.55 -5.77 45.85
N LYS A 177 -4.74 -4.56 45.32
CA LYS A 177 -5.75 -4.25 44.29
C LYS A 177 -5.15 -3.49 43.11
N GLY A 178 -5.81 -3.56 41.96
CA GLY A 178 -5.39 -2.83 40.76
C GLY A 178 -4.25 -3.51 40.01
N ILE A 179 -3.34 -2.72 39.45
CA ILE A 179 -2.20 -3.22 38.66
C ILE A 179 -1.03 -3.48 39.61
N THR A 180 -0.66 -4.74 39.78
CA THR A 180 0.43 -5.15 40.67
C THR A 180 1.76 -5.16 39.93
N LEU A 181 2.73 -4.40 40.44
CA LEU A 181 4.14 -4.46 40.04
C LEU A 181 4.92 -5.27 41.09
N VAL A 182 5.21 -6.52 40.76
CA VAL A 182 5.97 -7.41 41.63
C VAL A 182 7.37 -6.84 41.89
N ARG A 183 7.87 -7.04 43.11
CA ARG A 183 9.24 -6.70 43.51
C ARG A 183 10.27 -7.31 42.55
N GLY A 184 11.35 -6.59 42.29
CA GLY A 184 12.49 -7.06 41.52
C GLY A 184 12.37 -6.87 40.00
N GLY A 185 11.55 -5.91 39.54
CA GLY A 185 11.45 -5.56 38.12
C GLY A 185 10.05 -5.64 37.52
N GLY A 186 8.99 -5.78 38.33
CA GLY A 186 7.62 -5.70 37.85
C GLY A 186 7.39 -4.41 37.09
N THR A 187 6.90 -4.52 35.85
CA THR A 187 6.82 -3.41 34.90
C THR A 187 5.40 -3.29 34.36
N TYR A 188 4.97 -2.06 34.13
CA TYR A 188 3.72 -1.77 33.45
C TYR A 188 3.90 -0.61 32.47
N GLU A 189 3.29 -0.75 31.31
CA GLU A 189 3.38 0.21 30.23
C GLU A 189 1.99 0.75 29.88
N ILE A 190 1.94 2.06 29.68
CA ILE A 190 0.84 2.80 29.08
C ILE A 190 1.34 3.29 27.72
N ASN A 191 0.65 2.91 26.66
CA ASN A 191 0.92 3.33 25.29
C ASN A 191 -0.40 3.53 24.54
N LEU A 192 -0.36 3.66 23.21
CA LEU A 192 -1.54 3.93 22.39
C LEU A 192 -2.66 2.89 22.51
N THR A 193 -2.34 1.64 22.86
CA THR A 193 -3.35 0.58 22.98
C THR A 193 -4.13 0.65 24.30
N ASN A 194 -3.61 1.33 25.31
CA ASN A 194 -4.19 1.46 26.64
C ASN A 194 -3.97 2.86 27.23
N LEU A 195 -4.05 3.89 26.39
CA LEU A 195 -3.64 5.24 26.73
C LEU A 195 -4.48 5.82 27.88
N TYR A 196 -3.81 6.24 28.94
CA TYR A 196 -4.43 6.86 30.10
C TYR A 196 -3.78 8.19 30.47
N ARG A 197 -4.52 9.27 30.26
CA ARG A 197 -4.06 10.66 30.47
C ARG A 197 -4.41 11.23 31.86
N GLY A 198 -5.15 10.48 32.68
CA GLY A 198 -5.48 10.89 34.04
C GLY A 198 -4.32 10.71 35.03
N SER A 199 -4.55 11.05 36.30
CA SER A 199 -3.55 10.84 37.35
C SER A 199 -3.41 9.37 37.73
N ILE A 200 -2.20 8.96 38.08
CA ILE A 200 -1.87 7.60 38.52
C ILE A 200 -1.39 7.68 39.97
N ALA A 201 -2.04 6.92 40.84
CA ALA A 201 -1.63 6.74 42.22
C ALA A 201 -0.97 5.38 42.42
N ALA A 202 -0.09 5.29 43.40
CA ALA A 202 0.55 4.05 43.80
C ALA A 202 0.63 3.91 45.31
N VAL A 203 0.61 2.65 45.76
CA VAL A 203 0.86 2.23 47.14
C VAL A 203 1.72 0.97 47.11
N ALA A 204 2.48 0.71 48.18
CA ALA A 204 3.28 -0.51 48.29
C ALA A 204 3.02 -1.23 49.62
N ASP A 205 3.40 -2.50 49.69
CA ASP A 205 3.29 -3.27 50.95
C ASP A 205 4.24 -2.76 52.04
N GLY A 206 5.29 -2.03 51.64
CA GLY A 206 6.29 -1.39 52.49
C GLY A 206 7.11 -0.38 51.69
N PRO A 207 8.25 0.10 52.22
CA PRO A 207 9.11 1.05 51.51
C PRO A 207 9.64 0.47 50.19
N ALA A 208 9.11 0.95 49.05
CA ALA A 208 9.46 0.44 47.72
C ALA A 208 9.96 1.57 46.82
N THR A 209 10.93 1.27 45.95
CA THR A 209 11.41 2.19 44.93
C THR A 209 10.70 1.91 43.60
N LEU A 210 10.06 2.94 43.06
CA LEU A 210 9.42 2.91 41.76
C LEU A 210 10.12 3.92 40.84
N THR A 211 10.43 3.52 39.62
CA THR A 211 10.99 4.41 38.60
C THR A 211 10.08 4.44 37.39
N GLY A 212 10.06 5.53 36.64
CA GLY A 212 9.32 5.59 35.40
C GLY A 212 9.87 6.56 34.38
N LEU A 213 9.37 6.42 33.16
CA LEU A 213 9.65 7.31 32.03
C LEU A 213 8.31 7.68 31.40
N GLU A 214 7.99 8.96 31.33
CA GLU A 214 6.81 9.49 30.63
C GLU A 214 7.25 10.16 29.32
N GLY A 215 6.64 9.79 28.20
CA GLY A 215 6.83 10.38 26.88
C GLY A 215 5.63 11.22 26.46
N PHE A 216 5.89 12.37 25.84
CA PHE A 216 4.90 13.34 25.37
C PHE A 216 5.40 14.13 24.15
#